data_AF-A0A3L5TX62-F1
#
_entry.id   AF-A0A3L5TX62-F1
#
_cell.length_a   1.000
_cell.length_b   1.000
_cell.length_c   1.000
_cell.angle_alpha   90.00
_cell.angle_beta   90.00
_cell.angle_gamma   90.00
#
_symmetry.space_group_name_H-M   'P 1'
#
loop_
_entity.id
_entity.type
_entity.pdbx_description
1 polymer ?
#
loop_
_entity_poly.entity_id
_entity_poly.type
_entity_poly.pdbx_seq_one_letter_code
_entity_poly.pdbx_strand_id
1 'polypeptide(L)'
;LQQAYRCYNPTIYPQCCKSCNNIATGVTGCEFGDKIDCSAITSYGCYANGENCCNTCSPYITNIPDCKYGDRSDCSGIKGGYQCYGDNGYTCCQTCTQFKSTIADCEFGDRAHNCDINVCPTYSETDRNLCCYTCNGINPASPSSRPNNPETTTSSSTASRPNNPETTTSSSTALPVWVLPVAISAGCLLLLILIIVIVCCIRMSRRSHRKPSKVYLQNNNFKEFNIKRCGMIANETTAHKRPK
;
A
#
# COMPACT_ATOMS: atom_id res chain seq x y z
N LEU A 1 3.36 -4.30 -36.73
CA LEU A 1 3.10 -5.09 -35.50
C LEU A 1 1.61 -5.04 -35.21
N GLN A 2 0.91 -6.15 -35.41
CA GLN A 2 -0.47 -6.31 -34.96
C GLN A 2 -0.46 -6.16 -33.44
N GLN A 3 -1.33 -5.30 -32.90
CA GLN A 3 -1.50 -5.09 -31.47
C GLN A 3 -1.75 -6.43 -30.77
N ALA A 4 -0.79 -6.86 -29.92
CA ALA A 4 -0.81 -8.16 -29.25
C ALA A 4 -2.12 -8.46 -28.52
N TYR A 5 -2.68 -7.44 -27.88
CA TYR A 5 -3.93 -7.55 -27.14
C TYR A 5 -5.12 -8.04 -27.99
N ARG A 6 -5.09 -7.85 -29.32
CA ARG A 6 -6.15 -8.35 -30.23
C ARG A 6 -6.22 -9.87 -30.27
N CYS A 7 -5.14 -10.58 -29.95
CA CYS A 7 -5.12 -12.04 -29.89
C CYS A 7 -5.90 -12.60 -28.69
N TYR A 8 -6.24 -11.79 -27.70
CA TYR A 8 -7.15 -12.17 -26.63
C TYR A 8 -8.63 -12.12 -27.04
N ASN A 9 -8.97 -11.50 -28.17
CA ASN A 9 -10.35 -11.46 -28.65
C ASN A 9 -10.71 -12.81 -29.32
N PRO A 10 -11.74 -13.52 -28.82
CA PRO A 10 -12.09 -14.86 -29.32
C PRO A 10 -12.61 -14.88 -30.76
N THR A 11 -13.04 -13.73 -31.29
CA THR A 11 -13.47 -13.57 -32.69
C THR A 11 -12.29 -13.32 -33.62
N ILE A 12 -11.25 -12.61 -33.15
CA ILE A 12 -10.06 -12.27 -33.95
C ILE A 12 -9.07 -13.43 -33.97
N TYR A 13 -8.89 -14.12 -32.84
CA TYR A 13 -7.89 -15.18 -32.71
C TYR A 13 -7.98 -16.26 -33.82
N PRO A 14 -9.17 -16.81 -34.17
CA PRO A 14 -9.29 -17.79 -35.25
C PRO A 14 -8.90 -17.24 -36.63
N GLN A 15 -9.15 -15.95 -36.87
CA GLN A 15 -8.83 -15.27 -38.13
C GLN A 15 -7.34 -14.93 -38.26
N CYS A 16 -6.65 -14.75 -37.13
CA CYS A 16 -5.26 -14.30 -37.05
C CYS A 16 -4.33 -15.34 -36.38
N CYS A 17 -4.71 -16.61 -36.37
CA CYS A 17 -4.05 -17.65 -35.56
C CYS A 17 -2.54 -17.79 -35.83
N LYS A 18 -2.12 -17.76 -37.10
CA LYS A 18 -0.69 -17.81 -37.46
C LYS A 18 0.08 -16.63 -36.85
N SER A 19 -0.46 -15.42 -36.95
CA SER A 19 0.16 -14.22 -36.36
C SER A 19 0.16 -14.26 -34.83
N CYS A 20 -0.94 -14.66 -34.21
CA CYS A 20 -1.05 -14.76 -32.74
C CYS A 20 -0.10 -15.82 -32.16
N ASN A 21 0.06 -16.96 -32.83
CA ASN A 21 1.00 -17.99 -32.39
C ASN A 21 2.47 -17.53 -32.51
N ASN A 22 2.78 -16.68 -33.49
CA ASN A 22 4.14 -16.13 -33.65
C ASN A 22 4.54 -15.16 -32.54
N ILE A 23 3.58 -14.57 -31.82
CA ILE A 23 3.83 -13.64 -30.70
C ILE A 23 3.53 -14.29 -29.34
N ALA A 24 3.26 -15.60 -29.32
CA ALA A 24 2.94 -16.29 -28.09
C ALA A 24 4.17 -16.36 -27.17
N THR A 25 4.02 -15.92 -25.92
CA THR A 25 5.10 -15.86 -24.92
C THR A 25 5.23 -17.18 -24.14
N GLY A 26 4.16 -17.99 -24.11
CA GLY A 26 4.07 -19.18 -23.26
C GLY A 26 3.80 -18.91 -21.78
N VAL A 27 3.63 -17.64 -21.38
CA VAL A 27 3.31 -17.25 -20.00
C VAL A 27 1.80 -17.36 -19.77
N THR A 28 1.38 -18.19 -18.80
CA THR A 28 -0.04 -18.35 -18.44
C THR A 28 -0.63 -17.02 -18.00
N GLY A 29 -1.77 -16.65 -18.59
CA GLY A 29 -2.44 -15.37 -18.35
C GLY A 29 -1.80 -14.19 -19.06
N CYS A 30 -0.71 -14.38 -19.80
CA CYS A 30 -0.01 -13.35 -20.58
C CYS A 30 0.48 -13.95 -21.92
N GLU A 31 -0.31 -14.89 -22.46
CA GLU A 31 0.02 -15.76 -23.58
C GLU A 31 0.49 -15.00 -24.81
N PHE A 32 0.00 -13.79 -25.03
CA PHE A 32 0.38 -12.94 -26.17
C PHE A 32 1.07 -11.64 -25.74
N GLY A 33 1.35 -11.47 -24.44
CA GLY A 33 1.86 -10.23 -23.84
C GLY A 33 0.77 -9.44 -23.12
N ASP A 34 0.68 -8.13 -23.41
CA ASP A 34 -0.31 -7.24 -22.78
C ASP A 34 -1.73 -7.50 -23.34
N LYS A 35 -2.73 -7.51 -22.45
CA LYS A 35 -4.16 -7.74 -22.74
C LYS A 35 -4.92 -6.46 -23.10
N ILE A 36 -4.36 -5.30 -22.79
CA ILE A 36 -4.92 -3.99 -23.11
C ILE A 36 -3.79 -3.09 -23.63
N ASP A 37 -4.12 -1.86 -24.02
CA ASP A 37 -3.11 -0.86 -24.30
C ASP A 37 -2.50 -0.35 -22.99
N CYS A 38 -1.21 -0.62 -22.81
CA CYS A 38 -0.46 -0.30 -21.59
C CYS A 38 0.60 0.79 -21.84
N SER A 39 0.56 1.50 -22.97
CA SER A 39 1.60 2.45 -23.35
C SER A 39 1.80 3.63 -22.38
N ALA A 40 0.77 3.95 -21.58
CA ALA A 40 0.79 5.02 -20.57
C ALA A 40 1.01 4.50 -19.14
N ILE A 41 1.21 3.19 -18.95
CA ILE A 41 1.37 2.59 -17.63
C ILE A 41 2.81 2.78 -17.12
N THR A 42 2.91 3.41 -15.96
CA THR A 42 4.14 3.54 -15.18
C THR A 42 4.29 2.37 -14.19
N SER A 43 5.40 2.34 -13.47
CA SER A 43 5.66 1.37 -12.38
C SER A 43 4.51 1.28 -11.37
N TYR A 44 4.01 2.42 -10.86
CA TYR A 44 2.91 2.41 -9.91
C TYR A 44 1.58 1.96 -10.53
N GLY A 45 1.36 2.24 -11.83
CA GLY A 45 0.16 1.78 -12.56
C GLY A 45 0.07 0.25 -12.66
N CYS A 46 1.18 -0.46 -12.52
CA CYS A 46 1.24 -1.92 -12.53
C CYS A 46 0.61 -2.57 -11.30
N TYR A 47 0.45 -1.86 -10.18
CA TYR A 47 -0.28 -2.41 -9.03
C TYR A 47 -1.76 -2.63 -9.34
N ALA A 48 -2.37 -1.76 -10.16
CA ALA A 48 -3.76 -1.89 -10.58
C ALA A 48 -3.92 -2.72 -11.86
N ASN A 49 -2.92 -2.71 -12.75
CA ASN A 49 -3.04 -3.26 -14.10
C ASN A 49 -2.11 -4.46 -14.38
N GLY A 50 -1.38 -4.97 -13.40
CA GLY A 50 -0.33 -5.98 -13.63
C GLY A 50 -0.83 -7.26 -14.32
N GLU A 51 -2.09 -7.65 -14.11
CA GLU A 51 -2.70 -8.80 -14.79
C GLU A 51 -3.05 -8.55 -16.26
N ASN A 52 -3.20 -7.28 -16.65
CA ASN A 52 -3.53 -6.86 -18.01
C ASN A 52 -2.32 -6.32 -18.76
N CYS A 53 -1.30 -5.84 -18.06
CA CYS A 53 -0.10 -5.21 -18.61
C CYS A 53 1.15 -6.05 -18.32
N CYS A 54 1.08 -7.35 -18.63
CA CYS A 54 2.12 -8.31 -18.30
C CYS A 54 3.52 -7.95 -18.79
N ASN A 55 3.67 -7.70 -20.09
CA ASN A 55 4.95 -7.39 -20.71
C ASN A 55 5.41 -5.98 -20.31
N THR A 56 4.47 -5.03 -20.27
CA THR A 56 4.78 -3.65 -19.86
C THR A 56 5.22 -3.58 -18.39
N CYS A 57 4.65 -4.39 -17.51
CA CYS A 57 4.97 -4.38 -16.08
C CYS A 57 6.15 -5.26 -15.68
N SER A 58 6.55 -6.20 -16.54
CA SER A 58 7.67 -7.12 -16.27
C SER A 58 8.99 -6.40 -15.91
N PRO A 59 9.41 -5.33 -16.60
CA PRO A 59 10.64 -4.60 -16.27
C PRO A 59 10.62 -3.91 -14.91
N TYR A 60 9.43 -3.64 -14.35
CA TYR A 60 9.32 -3.00 -13.04
C TYR A 60 9.34 -4.00 -11.88
N ILE A 61 9.34 -5.30 -12.14
CA ILE A 61 9.32 -6.31 -11.08
C ILE A 61 10.60 -6.19 -10.23
N THR A 62 10.43 -5.96 -8.93
CA THR A 62 11.51 -5.91 -7.95
C THR A 62 11.43 -7.12 -7.00
N ASN A 63 12.52 -7.36 -6.26
CA ASN A 63 12.58 -8.37 -5.19
C ASN A 63 12.36 -7.74 -3.80
N ILE A 64 11.81 -6.52 -3.73
CA ILE A 64 11.57 -5.83 -2.47
C ILE A 64 10.21 -6.26 -1.93
N PRO A 65 10.13 -6.76 -0.68
CA PRO A 65 8.86 -7.13 -0.05
C PRO A 65 7.84 -6.00 -0.12
N ASP A 66 6.60 -6.32 -0.48
CA ASP A 66 5.48 -5.39 -0.65
C ASP A 66 5.64 -4.29 -1.73
N CYS A 67 6.76 -4.31 -2.46
CA CYS A 67 7.09 -3.36 -3.53
C CYS A 67 7.28 -4.05 -4.88
N LYS A 68 6.39 -4.98 -5.25
CA LYS A 68 6.55 -5.80 -6.45
C LYS A 68 6.91 -5.00 -7.69
N TYR A 69 6.36 -3.80 -7.87
CA TYR A 69 6.66 -2.94 -9.03
C TYR A 69 7.43 -1.66 -8.67
N GLY A 70 8.07 -1.63 -7.50
CA GLY A 70 8.70 -0.43 -6.96
C GLY A 70 7.73 0.45 -6.18
N ASP A 71 7.96 1.76 -6.18
CA ASP A 71 7.10 2.73 -5.49
C ASP A 71 5.69 2.79 -6.10
N ARG A 72 4.70 3.05 -5.23
CA ARG A 72 3.26 3.09 -5.53
C ARG A 72 2.77 4.51 -5.85
N SER A 73 3.62 5.52 -5.73
CA SER A 73 3.36 6.90 -6.13
C SER A 73 4.65 7.60 -6.55
N ASP A 74 4.57 8.88 -6.89
CA ASP A 74 5.77 9.72 -6.95
C ASP A 74 6.32 9.94 -5.53
N CYS A 75 7.60 9.59 -5.35
CA CYS A 75 8.31 9.65 -4.08
C CYS A 75 9.54 10.57 -4.13
N SER A 76 9.65 11.39 -5.18
CA SER A 76 10.75 12.35 -5.38
C SER A 76 10.88 13.40 -4.26
N GLY A 77 9.79 13.63 -3.51
CA GLY A 77 9.72 14.51 -2.34
C GLY A 77 10.28 13.91 -1.04
N ILE A 78 10.57 12.61 -0.99
CA ILE A 78 11.18 11.98 0.18
C ILE A 78 12.68 12.31 0.20
N LYS A 79 13.10 13.07 1.21
CA LYS A 79 14.49 13.54 1.43
C LYS A 79 15.14 12.90 2.65
N GLY A 80 14.38 12.30 3.56
CA GLY A 80 14.92 11.65 4.75
C GLY A 80 14.05 10.50 5.24
N GLY A 81 14.66 9.61 6.02
CA GLY A 81 14.02 8.42 6.55
C GLY A 81 12.85 8.71 7.51
N TYR A 82 12.85 9.85 8.20
CA TYR A 82 11.71 10.30 9.01
C TYR A 82 10.40 10.40 8.22
N GLN A 83 10.47 10.64 6.90
CA GLN A 83 9.29 10.70 6.03
C GLN A 83 8.79 9.31 5.62
N CYS A 84 9.54 8.24 5.89
CA CYS A 84 9.16 6.85 5.58
C CYS A 84 8.31 6.20 6.67
N TYR A 85 8.09 6.87 7.80
CA TYR A 85 7.15 6.42 8.81
C TYR A 85 5.70 6.66 8.35
N GLY A 86 4.79 5.76 8.74
CA GLY A 86 3.38 5.80 8.35
C GLY A 86 3.12 5.33 6.91
N ASP A 87 2.14 5.94 6.24
CA ASP A 87 1.66 5.50 4.91
C ASP A 87 2.72 5.65 3.81
N ASN A 88 3.67 6.55 3.99
CA ASN A 88 4.79 6.74 3.07
C ASN A 88 5.71 5.53 3.01
N GLY A 89 5.88 4.78 4.12
CA GLY A 89 6.68 3.56 4.11
C GLY A 89 6.11 2.48 3.21
N TYR A 90 4.78 2.42 3.11
CA TYR A 90 4.07 1.51 2.20
C TYR A 90 4.03 2.05 0.76
N THR A 91 3.80 3.36 0.62
CA THR A 91 3.60 3.99 -0.69
C THR A 91 4.94 4.18 -1.43
N CYS A 92 5.96 4.64 -0.73
CA CYS A 92 7.31 4.89 -1.22
C CYS A 92 8.27 3.79 -0.82
N CYS A 93 7.80 2.54 -0.87
CA CYS A 93 8.47 1.44 -0.22
C CYS A 93 9.81 1.05 -0.85
N GLN A 94 10.04 1.28 -2.16
CA GLN A 94 11.36 1.14 -2.78
C GLN A 94 12.28 2.29 -2.36
N THR A 95 11.81 3.53 -2.47
CA THR A 95 12.57 4.71 -2.04
C THR A 95 12.98 4.61 -0.56
N CYS A 96 12.08 4.16 0.31
CA CYS A 96 12.32 4.02 1.74
C CYS A 96 13.30 2.90 2.11
N THR A 97 13.59 1.96 1.21
CA THR A 97 14.63 0.94 1.47
C THR A 97 16.02 1.53 1.64
N GLN A 98 16.31 2.68 1.03
CA GLN A 98 17.62 3.32 1.14
C GLN A 98 17.89 3.92 2.53
N PHE A 99 16.82 4.15 3.32
CA PHE A 99 16.92 4.68 4.68
C PHE A 99 16.86 3.58 5.74
N LYS A 100 16.77 2.30 5.33
CA LYS A 100 16.59 1.21 6.29
C LYS A 100 17.75 1.13 7.27
N SER A 101 17.42 1.05 8.55
CA SER A 101 18.36 0.87 9.66
C SER A 101 18.16 -0.50 10.32
N THR A 102 19.16 -0.96 11.07
CA THR A 102 19.10 -2.20 11.86
C THR A 102 18.66 -1.97 13.31
N ILE A 103 18.34 -0.73 13.69
CA ILE A 103 17.95 -0.37 15.05
C ILE A 103 16.45 -0.66 15.21
N ALA A 104 16.09 -1.46 16.20
CA ALA A 104 14.71 -1.78 16.52
C ALA A 104 13.90 -0.50 16.81
N ASP A 105 12.67 -0.44 16.30
CA ASP A 105 11.78 0.73 16.36
C ASP A 105 12.30 2.00 15.64
N CYS A 106 13.39 1.88 14.88
CA CYS A 106 14.00 2.96 14.09
C CYS A 106 14.29 2.47 12.67
N GLU A 107 13.34 1.76 12.06
CA GLU A 107 13.56 1.02 10.83
C GLU A 107 14.02 1.90 9.67
N PHE A 108 13.76 3.21 9.72
CA PHE A 108 14.18 4.19 8.71
C PHE A 108 15.10 5.28 9.28
N GLY A 109 15.66 5.10 10.48
CA GLY A 109 16.44 6.12 11.17
C GLY A 109 15.62 6.92 12.18
N ASP A 110 15.88 8.22 12.28
CA ASP A 110 15.10 9.10 13.16
C ASP A 110 13.69 9.33 12.61
N ARG A 111 12.71 9.45 13.52
CA ARG A 111 11.31 9.78 13.23
C ARG A 111 11.05 11.29 13.18
N ALA A 112 11.99 12.11 13.65
CA ALA A 112 11.97 13.56 13.56
C ALA A 112 13.12 14.10 12.68
N HIS A 113 12.90 15.26 12.05
CA HIS A 113 13.89 15.87 11.16
C HIS A 113 15.05 16.56 11.90
N ASN A 114 14.80 17.06 13.11
CA ASN A 114 15.71 17.97 13.82
C ASN A 114 16.37 17.30 15.02
N CYS A 115 16.95 16.12 14.81
CA CYS A 115 17.64 15.39 15.85
C CYS A 115 19.11 15.84 15.94
N ASP A 116 19.52 16.28 17.13
CA ASP A 116 20.90 16.69 17.41
C ASP A 116 21.47 15.84 18.54
N ILE A 117 22.57 15.15 18.23
CA ILE A 117 23.28 14.27 19.16
C ILE A 117 23.72 15.00 20.45
N ASN A 118 24.02 16.29 20.36
CA ASN A 118 24.48 17.10 21.50
C ASN A 118 23.36 17.39 22.51
N VAL A 119 22.10 17.29 22.06
CA VAL A 119 20.91 17.60 22.87
C VAL A 119 20.27 16.31 23.42
N CYS A 120 20.64 15.14 22.90
CA CYS A 120 20.16 13.83 23.36
C CYS A 120 20.20 13.62 24.89
N PRO A 121 21.23 14.05 25.65
CA PRO A 121 21.21 13.90 27.12
C PRO A 121 20.08 14.66 27.80
N THR A 122 19.57 15.72 27.17
CA THR A 122 18.50 16.58 27.68
C THR A 122 17.12 16.24 27.12
N TYR A 123 17.05 15.42 26.07
CA TYR A 123 15.78 14.98 25.50
C TYR A 123 14.96 14.16 26.48
N SER A 124 13.66 14.43 26.47
CA SER A 124 12.66 13.59 27.11
C SER A 124 12.67 12.18 26.50
N GLU A 125 12.06 11.20 27.17
CA GLU A 125 11.93 9.85 26.62
C GLU A 125 11.20 9.86 25.27
N THR A 126 10.15 10.67 25.13
CA THR A 126 9.41 10.85 23.88
C THR A 126 10.29 11.39 22.76
N ASP A 127 11.07 12.45 23.02
CA ASP A 127 11.95 13.05 22.00
C ASP A 127 13.08 12.11 21.62
N ARG A 128 13.57 11.32 22.57
CA ARG A 128 14.58 10.28 22.31
C ARG A 128 14.04 9.15 21.44
N ASN A 129 12.77 8.77 21.62
CA ASN A 129 12.09 7.82 20.74
C ASN A 129 11.86 8.40 19.34
N LEU A 130 11.71 9.73 19.20
CA LEU A 130 11.67 10.39 17.90
C LEU A 130 13.06 10.50 17.26
N CYS A 131 14.10 10.66 18.05
CA CYS A 131 15.50 10.76 17.62
C CYS A 131 16.30 9.49 17.89
N CYS A 132 15.66 8.34 17.66
CA CYS A 132 16.14 7.07 18.17
C CYS A 132 17.36 6.53 17.42
N TYR A 133 17.63 6.96 16.18
CA TYR A 133 18.86 6.64 15.47
C TYR A 133 20.01 7.54 15.92
N THR A 134 19.78 8.86 15.98
CA THR A 134 20.77 9.86 16.39
C THR A 134 21.19 9.68 17.86
N CYS A 135 20.25 9.39 18.75
CA CYS A 135 20.52 9.20 20.17
C CYS A 135 20.85 7.75 20.55
N ASN A 136 20.98 6.84 19.57
CA ASN A 136 21.27 5.44 19.86
C ASN A 136 22.62 5.29 20.58
N GLY A 137 22.64 4.63 21.73
CA GLY A 137 23.84 4.44 22.55
C GLY A 137 24.17 5.59 23.51
N ILE A 138 23.42 6.69 23.49
CA ILE A 138 23.52 7.71 24.54
C ILE A 138 22.66 7.25 25.72
N ASN A 139 23.29 6.53 26.65
CA ASN A 139 22.70 6.34 27.96
C ASN A 139 22.45 7.72 28.57
N PRO A 140 21.22 8.04 29.02
CA PRO A 140 21.02 9.24 29.83
C PRO A 140 21.98 9.06 31.00
N ALA A 141 23.01 9.90 31.07
CA ALA A 141 23.95 9.85 32.17
C ALA A 141 23.10 9.90 33.43
N SER A 142 23.06 8.78 34.16
CA SER A 142 22.39 8.67 35.45
C SER A 142 22.76 9.94 36.20
N PRO A 143 21.78 10.75 36.65
CA PRO A 143 22.03 12.11 37.10
C PRO A 143 23.23 12.08 38.02
N SER A 144 24.36 12.61 37.52
CA SER A 144 25.60 12.62 38.25
C SER A 144 25.25 13.31 39.55
N SER A 145 25.24 12.55 40.64
CA SER A 145 25.00 13.05 41.99
C SER A 145 26.06 14.10 42.23
N ARG A 146 25.68 15.35 41.95
CA ARG A 146 26.53 16.50 42.15
C ARG A 146 26.89 16.46 43.64
N PRO A 147 28.18 16.44 44.01
CA PRO A 147 28.54 16.57 45.41
C PRO A 147 27.92 17.87 45.90
N ASN A 148 27.08 17.77 46.94
CA ASN A 148 26.55 18.91 47.65
C ASN A 148 27.74 19.75 48.12
N ASN A 149 28.11 20.79 47.37
CA ASN A 149 29.01 21.80 47.87
C ASN A 149 28.13 22.91 48.49
N PRO A 150 28.33 23.28 49.76
CA PRO A 150 27.51 24.27 50.43
C PRO A 150 27.80 25.68 49.91
N GLU A 151 26.71 26.44 49.73
CA GLU A 151 26.56 27.83 50.14
C GLU A 151 27.49 28.91 49.57
N THR A 152 26.91 29.86 48.81
CA THR A 152 27.16 31.29 49.08
C THR A 152 25.92 32.10 48.70
N THR A 153 25.30 32.64 49.74
CA THR A 153 24.15 33.54 49.76
C THR A 153 24.51 34.92 49.18
N THR A 154 23.69 35.48 48.30
CA THR A 154 23.66 36.94 48.06
C THR A 154 22.23 37.39 47.76
N SER A 155 21.79 38.37 48.53
CA SER A 155 20.41 38.82 48.69
C SER A 155 20.04 40.02 47.81
N SER A 156 18.71 40.14 47.56
CA SER A 156 17.91 41.37 47.32
C SER A 156 18.04 42.04 45.92
N SER A 157 16.98 42.51 45.23
CA SER A 157 15.76 43.18 45.71
C SER A 157 14.60 43.18 44.69
N THR A 158 13.39 42.81 45.16
CA THR A 158 12.06 43.47 45.09
C THR A 158 11.53 44.24 43.86
N ALA A 159 10.20 44.03 43.59
CA ALA A 159 9.16 44.87 42.95
C ALA A 159 8.77 44.48 41.49
N SER A 160 7.52 44.34 41.04
CA SER A 160 6.16 44.45 41.61
C SER A 160 5.13 43.71 40.73
N ARG A 161 4.05 43.30 41.38
CA ARG A 161 2.81 42.61 40.95
C ARG A 161 1.90 43.49 40.07
N PRO A 162 1.06 42.91 39.20
CA PRO A 162 -0.38 43.19 39.32
C PRO A 162 -1.25 41.94 39.35
N ASN A 163 -2.28 42.04 40.17
CA ASN A 163 -3.31 41.06 40.48
C ASN A 163 -4.14 40.71 39.25
N ASN A 164 -4.34 39.42 38.99
CA ASN A 164 -5.45 38.94 38.19
C ASN A 164 -6.42 38.15 39.10
N PRO A 165 -7.73 38.39 39.02
CA PRO A 165 -8.71 37.79 39.91
C PRO A 165 -8.96 36.32 39.54
N GLU A 166 -8.67 35.45 40.50
CA GLU A 166 -9.00 34.04 40.48
C GLU A 166 -10.52 33.87 40.59
N THR A 167 -11.15 33.53 39.47
CA THR A 167 -12.59 33.24 39.41
C THR A 167 -12.76 31.73 39.57
N THR A 168 -13.04 31.31 40.80
CA THR A 168 -13.38 29.93 41.16
C THR A 168 -14.81 29.66 40.73
N THR A 169 -14.98 29.20 39.48
CA THR A 169 -16.28 28.77 38.95
C THR A 169 -16.51 27.32 39.33
N SER A 170 -17.35 27.09 40.34
CA SER A 170 -17.88 25.77 40.70
C SER A 170 -18.70 25.20 39.55
N SER A 171 -18.05 24.38 38.71
CA SER A 171 -18.65 23.77 37.53
C SER A 171 -19.57 22.62 37.95
N SER A 172 -20.86 22.92 38.08
CA SER A 172 -21.93 21.91 38.20
C SER A 172 -21.95 21.04 36.94
N THR A 173 -21.71 19.74 37.10
CA THR A 173 -21.74 18.72 36.04
C THR A 173 -23.19 18.37 35.65
N ALA A 174 -23.99 19.38 35.32
CA ALA A 174 -25.26 19.16 34.65
C ALA A 174 -24.97 19.08 33.15
N LEU A 175 -24.90 17.86 32.62
CA LEU A 175 -24.78 17.64 31.18
C LEU A 175 -25.91 18.39 30.48
N PRO A 176 -25.61 19.23 29.48
CA PRO A 176 -26.62 20.06 28.88
C PRO A 176 -27.61 19.18 28.12
N VAL A 177 -28.90 19.49 28.25
CA VAL A 177 -30.03 18.65 27.81
C VAL A 177 -29.96 18.26 26.32
N TRP A 178 -29.21 19.00 25.49
CA TRP A 178 -29.00 18.71 24.07
C TRP A 178 -28.03 17.54 23.79
N VAL A 179 -27.28 17.05 24.78
CA VAL A 179 -26.36 15.90 24.61
C VAL A 179 -27.12 14.58 24.50
N LEU A 180 -28.31 14.47 25.12
CA LEU A 180 -29.16 13.28 25.07
C LEU A 180 -29.63 12.92 23.64
N PRO A 181 -30.21 13.83 22.83
CA PRO A 181 -30.65 13.49 21.48
C PRO A 181 -29.48 13.20 20.51
N VAL A 182 -28.31 13.80 20.71
CA VAL A 182 -27.12 13.57 19.86
C VAL A 182 -26.52 12.19 20.13
N ALA A 183 -26.48 11.74 21.38
CA ALA A 183 -26.01 10.41 21.72
C ALA A 183 -26.95 9.30 21.17
N ILE A 184 -28.27 9.53 21.20
CA ILE A 184 -29.26 8.57 20.68
C ILE A 184 -29.17 8.46 19.15
N SER A 185 -28.96 9.57 18.43
CA SER A 185 -28.86 9.53 16.96
C SER A 185 -27.59 8.82 16.47
N ALA A 186 -26.45 9.05 17.13
CA ALA A 186 -25.20 8.34 16.82
C ALA A 186 -25.30 6.84 17.13
N GLY A 187 -25.92 6.47 18.26
CA GLY A 187 -26.14 5.07 18.64
C GLY A 187 -27.06 4.33 17.65
N CYS A 188 -28.16 4.95 17.24
CA CYS A 188 -29.09 4.38 16.25
C CYS A 188 -28.43 4.17 14.89
N LEU A 189 -27.63 5.13 14.42
CA LEU A 189 -26.91 5.00 13.14
C LEU A 189 -25.90 3.84 13.18
N LEU A 190 -25.15 3.72 14.28
CA LEU A 190 -24.16 2.66 14.46
C LEU A 190 -24.83 1.28 14.54
N LEU A 191 -25.97 1.17 15.23
CA LEU A 191 -26.77 -0.06 15.29
C LEU A 191 -27.33 -0.46 13.91
N LEU A 192 -27.79 0.50 13.10
CA LEU A 192 -28.24 0.22 11.72
C LEU A 192 -27.11 -0.29 10.83
N ILE A 193 -25.92 0.32 10.91
CA ILE A 193 -24.74 -0.14 10.15
C ILE A 193 -24.38 -1.57 10.56
N LEU A 194 -24.42 -1.88 11.85
CA LEU A 194 -24.11 -3.22 12.38
C LEU A 194 -25.11 -4.27 11.86
N ILE A 195 -26.41 -3.95 11.82
CA ILE A 195 -27.45 -4.81 11.24
C ILE A 195 -27.19 -5.05 9.74
N ILE A 196 -26.85 -4.02 8.97
CA ILE A 196 -26.54 -4.15 7.53
C ILE A 196 -25.35 -5.09 7.32
N VAL A 197 -24.27 -4.93 8.11
CA VAL A 197 -23.09 -5.79 8.04
C VAL A 197 -23.46 -7.24 8.36
N ILE A 198 -24.23 -7.50 9.43
CA ILE A 198 -24.68 -8.85 9.77
C ILE A 198 -25.50 -9.46 8.63
N VAL A 199 -26.45 -8.72 8.06
CA VAL A 199 -27.27 -9.21 6.93
C VAL A 199 -26.41 -9.50 5.70
N CYS A 200 -25.43 -8.64 5.39
CA CYS A 200 -24.48 -8.86 4.31
C CYS A 200 -23.60 -10.10 4.55
N CYS A 201 -23.07 -10.29 5.76
CA CYS A 201 -22.30 -11.46 6.15
C CYS A 201 -23.12 -12.75 6.03
N ILE A 202 -24.38 -12.75 6.51
CA ILE A 202 -25.29 -13.89 6.36
C ILE A 202 -25.57 -14.17 4.87
N ARG A 203 -25.82 -13.13 4.07
CA ARG A 203 -26.09 -13.28 2.64
C ARG A 203 -24.87 -13.80 1.87
N MET A 204 -23.66 -13.38 2.25
CA MET A 204 -22.41 -13.83 1.66
C MET A 204 -22.06 -15.27 2.08
N SER A 205 -22.28 -15.62 3.35
CA SER A 205 -22.12 -16.99 3.85
C SER A 205 -23.05 -17.98 3.13
N ARG A 206 -24.32 -17.59 2.88
CA ARG A 206 -25.25 -18.40 2.08
C ARG A 206 -24.80 -18.59 0.63
N ARG A 207 -24.03 -17.66 0.05
CA ARG A 207 -23.46 -17.82 -1.30
C ARG A 207 -22.28 -18.78 -1.31
N SER A 208 -21.48 -18.81 -0.23
CA SER A 208 -20.32 -19.70 -0.10
C SER A 208 -20.70 -21.19 -0.02
N HIS A 209 -21.86 -21.52 0.52
CA HIS A 209 -22.33 -22.91 0.62
C HIS A 209 -22.93 -23.50 -0.67
N ARG A 210 -23.05 -22.72 -1.76
CA ARG A 210 -23.19 -23.34 -3.08
C ARG A 210 -21.84 -23.93 -3.45
N LYS A 211 -21.65 -25.20 -3.06
CA LYS A 211 -20.54 -26.04 -3.50
C LYS A 211 -20.29 -25.72 -4.98
N PRO A 212 -19.08 -25.27 -5.37
CA PRO A 212 -18.76 -25.23 -6.79
C PRO A 212 -19.04 -26.63 -7.30
N SER A 213 -19.99 -26.75 -8.22
CA SER A 213 -20.13 -28.00 -8.96
C SER A 213 -18.73 -28.31 -9.46
N LYS A 214 -18.19 -29.45 -9.02
CA LYS A 214 -16.93 -29.98 -9.52
C LYS A 214 -17.14 -30.27 -11.00
N VAL A 215 -17.09 -29.23 -11.83
CA VAL A 215 -16.68 -29.38 -13.20
C VAL A 215 -15.21 -29.73 -13.08
N TYR A 216 -14.94 -31.03 -13.07
CA TYR A 216 -13.64 -31.56 -13.46
C TYR A 216 -13.36 -31.04 -14.87
N LEU A 217 -12.85 -29.81 -14.98
CA LEU A 217 -12.10 -29.43 -16.17
C LEU A 217 -10.77 -30.16 -16.05
N GLN A 218 -10.70 -31.34 -16.65
CA GLN A 218 -9.50 -31.78 -17.34
C GLN A 218 -9.02 -30.62 -18.23
N ASN A 219 -8.17 -29.74 -17.72
CA ASN A 219 -7.62 -28.64 -18.50
C ASN A 219 -6.13 -28.81 -18.79
N ASN A 220 -5.74 -30.04 -19.12
CA ASN A 220 -4.51 -30.32 -19.85
C ASN A 220 -4.73 -30.33 -21.38
N ASN A 221 -5.97 -30.12 -21.86
CA ASN A 221 -6.33 -30.21 -23.28
C ASN A 221 -6.56 -28.85 -23.97
N PHE A 222 -6.43 -27.70 -23.30
CA PHE A 222 -6.61 -26.39 -23.95
C PHE A 222 -5.54 -26.09 -25.01
N LYS A 223 -4.35 -26.69 -24.88
CA LYS A 223 -3.32 -26.62 -25.94
C LYS A 223 -3.69 -27.45 -27.17
N GLU A 224 -4.42 -28.57 -27.03
CA GLU A 224 -4.76 -29.43 -28.17
C GLU A 224 -6.01 -28.95 -28.96
N PHE A 225 -6.98 -28.32 -28.29
CA PHE A 225 -8.22 -27.92 -28.95
C PHE A 225 -8.06 -26.67 -29.84
N ASN A 226 -7.17 -25.74 -29.50
CA ASN A 226 -6.91 -24.56 -30.34
C ASN A 226 -6.06 -24.88 -31.57
N ILE A 227 -5.20 -25.89 -31.51
CA ILE A 227 -4.45 -26.35 -32.69
C ILE A 227 -5.41 -26.94 -33.73
N LYS A 228 -6.42 -27.72 -33.31
CA LYS A 228 -7.40 -28.32 -34.23
C LYS A 228 -8.28 -27.31 -34.97
N ARG A 229 -8.63 -26.16 -34.35
CA ARG A 229 -9.50 -25.15 -35.01
C ARG A 229 -8.76 -24.27 -36.02
N CYS A 230 -7.48 -24.01 -35.81
CA CYS A 230 -6.68 -23.28 -36.80
C CYS A 230 -6.35 -24.14 -38.04
N GLY A 231 -6.45 -25.46 -37.94
CA GLY A 231 -6.24 -26.38 -39.06
C GLY A 231 -7.43 -26.57 -40.00
N MET A 232 -8.65 -26.14 -39.64
CA MET A 232 -9.86 -26.43 -40.44
C MET A 232 -10.22 -25.39 -41.51
N ILE A 233 -9.48 -24.28 -41.64
CA ILE A 233 -9.74 -23.27 -42.69
C ILE A 233 -8.70 -23.33 -43.83
N ALA A 234 -7.64 -24.11 -43.67
CA ALA A 234 -6.69 -24.36 -44.75
C ALA A 234 -7.10 -25.64 -45.52
N ASN A 235 -7.57 -25.46 -46.75
CA ASN A 235 -7.79 -26.49 -47.79
C ASN A 235 -9.24 -26.94 -48.00
N GLU A 236 -10.04 -26.06 -48.60
CA GLU A 236 -11.02 -26.51 -49.59
C GLU A 236 -10.95 -25.59 -50.83
N THR A 237 -9.73 -25.41 -51.35
CA THR A 237 -9.52 -24.91 -52.72
C THR A 237 -9.89 -26.03 -53.68
N THR A 238 -11.15 -25.98 -54.10
CA THR A 238 -11.75 -26.68 -55.23
C THR A 238 -10.79 -26.73 -56.42
N ALA A 239 -10.29 -27.94 -56.72
CA ALA A 239 -9.57 -28.22 -57.95
C ALA A 239 -10.55 -28.13 -59.13
N HIS A 240 -10.57 -26.97 -59.80
CA HIS A 240 -11.33 -26.77 -61.03
C HIS A 240 -10.65 -27.52 -62.17
N LYS A 241 -11.04 -28.79 -62.36
CA LYS A 241 -10.61 -29.63 -63.48
C LYS A 241 -11.25 -29.06 -64.76
N ARG A 242 -10.43 -28.48 -65.64
CA ARG A 242 -10.86 -27.99 -66.96
C ARG A 242 -11.31 -29.17 -67.83
N PRO A 243 -12.46 -29.10 -68.50
CA PRO A 243 -12.81 -30.05 -69.54
C PRO A 243 -11.99 -29.77 -70.81
N LYS A 244 -11.52 -30.84 -71.44
CA LYS A 244 -11.16 -30.89 -72.87
C LYS A 244 -12.08 -31.90 -73.53
#